data_AF-A0A0P7IDT6-F1
#
_entry.id   AF-A0A0P7IDT6-F1
#
_cell.length_a   1.000
_cell.length_b   1.000
_cell.length_c   1.000
_cell.angle_alpha   90.00
_cell.angle_beta   90.00
_cell.angle_gamma   90.00
#
_symmetry.space_group_name_H-M   'P 1'
#
loop_
_entity.id
_entity.type
_entity.pdbx_description
1 polymer ?
#
loop_
_entity_poly.entity_id
_entity_poly.type
_entity_poly.pdbx_seq_one_letter_code
_entity_poly.pdbx_strand_id
1 'polypeptide(L)'
;MLTACVSTVSDYQSPTTGANLQLTPQLGGALLAVRRANVYIAEEVTSCGFETQGVVRNADLPRSIAVVPGKTYNLRTVFETVGRQIDGTVVVDHLFEPKPGARYELRMTSNRDGQIVHLLENGRVLPLRRPCLTNTTSSYGREQSVK
;
A
#
# COMPACT_ATOMS: atom_id res chain seq x y z
N MET A 1 -0.28 33.25 0.61
CA MET A 1 0.10 32.08 -0.21
C MET A 1 0.99 31.20 0.65
N LEU A 2 0.46 30.11 1.24
CA LEU A 2 1.28 29.12 1.93
C LEU A 2 1.54 28.00 0.92
N THR A 3 2.69 28.06 0.28
CA THR A 3 3.25 26.96 -0.51
C THR A 3 3.56 25.85 0.50
N ALA A 4 2.69 24.85 0.60
CA ALA A 4 3.00 23.67 1.39
C ALA A 4 4.24 23.00 0.77
N CYS A 5 5.36 23.07 1.48
CA CYS A 5 6.57 22.36 1.13
C CYS A 5 6.22 20.88 0.99
N VAL A 6 6.56 20.29 -0.16
CA VAL A 6 6.57 18.83 -0.31
C VAL A 6 7.62 18.32 0.67
N SER A 7 7.19 17.86 1.85
CA SER A 7 8.06 17.14 2.76
C SER A 7 8.51 15.87 2.04
N THR A 8 9.81 15.72 1.85
CA THR A 8 10.38 14.47 1.34
C THR A 8 9.97 13.34 2.26
N VAL A 9 9.18 12.38 1.77
CA VAL A 9 8.82 11.19 2.54
C VAL A 9 10.09 10.36 2.77
N SER A 10 10.43 10.15 4.04
CA SER A 10 11.58 9.34 4.46
C SER A 10 11.30 7.85 4.36
N ASP A 11 12.38 7.06 4.34
CA ASP A 11 12.27 5.61 4.37
C ASP A 11 11.69 5.14 5.70
N TYR A 12 10.80 4.16 5.65
CA TYR A 12 10.13 3.64 6.83
C TYR A 12 11.13 3.01 7.80
N GLN A 13 11.16 3.54 9.02
CA GLN A 13 11.94 2.99 10.12
C GLN A 13 11.04 2.05 10.93
N SER A 14 11.23 0.75 10.73
CA SER A 14 10.51 -0.26 11.48
C SER A 14 10.83 -0.16 12.98
N PRO A 15 9.84 -0.20 13.88
CA PRO A 15 10.10 -0.43 15.29
C PRO A 15 10.82 -1.76 15.50
N THR A 16 11.49 -1.91 16.65
CA THR A 16 12.24 -3.12 17.02
C THR A 16 11.34 -4.26 17.49
N THR A 17 10.08 -3.96 17.86
CA THR A 17 9.07 -4.91 18.30
C THR A 17 7.71 -4.55 17.70
N GLY A 18 6.87 -5.56 17.43
CA GLY A 18 5.54 -5.34 16.86
C GLY A 18 4.96 -6.58 16.18
N ALA A 19 3.81 -6.41 15.53
CA ALA A 19 3.27 -7.41 14.63
C ALA A 19 4.06 -7.43 13.33
N ASN A 20 4.38 -8.62 12.83
CA ASN A 20 5.19 -8.76 11.62
C ASN A 20 4.32 -8.61 10.38
N LEU A 21 4.70 -7.66 9.52
CA LEU A 21 4.15 -7.45 8.19
C LEU A 21 5.21 -7.82 7.15
N GLN A 22 4.98 -8.93 6.47
CA GLN A 22 5.75 -9.34 5.32
C GLN A 22 5.23 -8.63 4.06
N LEU A 23 6.12 -7.97 3.34
CA LEU A 23 5.82 -7.36 2.04
C LEU A 23 6.35 -8.29 0.97
N THR A 24 5.44 -8.92 0.21
CA THR A 24 5.79 -9.94 -0.78
C THR A 24 5.30 -9.53 -2.17
N PRO A 25 6.22 -9.26 -3.12
CA PRO A 25 5.86 -9.18 -4.52
C PRO A 25 5.65 -10.62 -5.04
N GLN A 26 4.44 -10.96 -5.48
CA GLN A 26 4.18 -12.14 -6.30
C GLN A 26 3.99 -11.69 -7.76
N LEU A 27 5.11 -11.31 -8.38
CA LEU A 27 5.13 -10.92 -9.78
C LEU A 27 5.24 -12.17 -10.66
N GLY A 28 4.09 -12.74 -11.04
CA GLY A 28 4.01 -13.89 -11.94
C GLY A 28 3.89 -13.49 -13.41
N GLY A 29 4.72 -14.07 -14.28
CA GLY A 29 4.56 -14.01 -15.73
C GLY A 29 5.21 -12.81 -16.44
N ALA A 30 5.20 -12.85 -17.77
CA ALA A 30 5.92 -11.94 -18.69
C ALA A 30 5.53 -10.44 -18.61
N LEU A 31 4.61 -10.06 -17.72
CA LEU A 31 4.15 -8.69 -17.47
C LEU A 31 4.97 -8.00 -16.36
N LEU A 32 6.31 -8.10 -16.43
CA LEU A 32 7.27 -7.37 -15.57
C LEU A 32 7.31 -5.84 -15.87
N ALA A 33 6.16 -5.22 -16.13
CA ALA A 33 6.05 -3.77 -16.37
C ALA A 33 5.79 -2.95 -15.09
N VAL A 34 5.74 -3.59 -13.92
CA VAL A 34 5.84 -2.88 -12.63
C VAL A 34 7.31 -2.66 -12.35
N ARG A 35 7.85 -1.54 -12.81
CA ARG A 35 9.25 -1.18 -12.48
C ARG A 35 9.37 -0.66 -11.05
N ARG A 36 8.28 -0.14 -10.47
CA ARG A 36 8.27 0.51 -9.14
C ARG A 36 6.93 0.30 -8.44
N ALA A 37 6.95 -0.45 -7.34
CA ALA A 37 5.91 -0.50 -6.33
C ALA A 37 6.45 0.09 -5.02
N ASN A 38 5.92 1.23 -4.58
CA ASN A 38 6.26 1.82 -3.28
C ASN A 38 5.09 1.60 -2.32
N VAL A 39 5.40 1.21 -1.08
CA VAL A 39 4.40 1.01 -0.02
C VAL A 39 4.57 2.10 1.02
N TYR A 40 3.60 3.00 1.11
CA TYR A 40 3.55 4.04 2.14
C TYR A 40 2.83 3.48 3.37
N ILE A 41 3.46 3.67 4.53
CA ILE A 41 2.90 3.27 5.82
C ILE A 41 2.40 4.54 6.50
N ALA A 42 1.10 4.64 6.74
CA ALA A 42 0.52 5.77 7.46
C ALA A 42 -0.27 5.29 8.68
N GLU A 43 -0.09 5.95 9.80
CA GLU A 43 -0.82 5.68 11.06
C GLU A 43 -2.00 6.64 11.20
N GLU A 44 -3.13 6.14 11.70
CA GLU A 44 -4.29 6.98 12.02
C GLU A 44 -4.01 7.84 13.27
N VAL A 45 -4.15 9.15 13.14
CA VAL A 45 -3.95 10.14 14.22
C VAL A 45 -5.26 10.80 14.66
N THR A 46 -6.25 10.84 13.78
CA THR A 46 -7.63 11.27 14.06
C THR A 46 -8.59 10.43 13.21
N SER A 47 -9.90 10.48 13.51
CA SER A 47 -10.89 9.80 12.67
C SER A 47 -10.71 10.22 11.20
N CYS A 48 -10.35 9.26 10.34
CA CYS A 48 -10.07 9.48 8.92
C CYS A 48 -8.82 10.34 8.60
N GLY A 49 -8.02 10.70 9.61
CA GLY A 49 -6.75 11.42 9.46
C GLY A 49 -5.57 10.50 9.62
N PHE A 50 -4.73 10.38 8.58
CA PHE A 50 -3.56 9.51 8.56
C PHE A 50 -2.28 10.33 8.38
N GLU A 51 -1.27 10.02 9.19
CA GLU A 51 0.07 10.60 9.10
C GLU A 51 1.05 9.59 8.54
N THR A 52 1.77 9.97 7.47
CA THR A 52 2.75 9.07 6.81
C THR A 52 3.98 8.90 7.70
N GLN A 53 4.23 7.67 8.13
CA GLN A 53 5.38 7.28 8.94
C GLN A 53 6.61 7.00 8.09
N GLY A 54 6.41 6.68 6.82
CA GLY A 54 7.48 6.52 5.84
C GLY A 54 7.06 5.68 4.64
N VAL A 55 8.04 5.36 3.81
CA VAL A 55 7.86 4.52 2.62
C VAL A 55 8.81 3.33 2.63
N VAL A 56 8.31 2.16 2.26
CA VAL A 56 9.15 1.03 1.84
C VAL A 56 9.24 1.09 0.32
N ARG A 57 10.45 1.29 -0.19
CA ARG A 57 10.66 1.48 -1.63
C ARG A 57 10.68 0.15 -2.34
N ASN A 58 10.39 0.17 -3.64
CA ASN A 58 10.40 -1.04 -4.46
C ASN A 58 11.71 -1.84 -4.36
N ALA A 59 12.85 -1.14 -4.29
CA ALA A 59 14.17 -1.76 -4.20
C ALA A 59 14.39 -2.56 -2.90
N ASP A 60 13.61 -2.25 -1.86
CA ASP A 60 13.68 -2.94 -0.57
C ASP A 60 12.78 -4.19 -0.53
N LEU A 61 11.89 -4.40 -1.50
CA LEU A 61 10.97 -5.55 -1.53
C LEU A 61 11.67 -6.81 -2.08
N PRO A 62 11.45 -8.00 -1.48
CA PRO A 62 10.62 -8.28 -0.32
C PRO A 62 11.29 -7.88 1.00
N ARG A 63 10.50 -7.33 1.93
CA ARG A 63 10.96 -6.94 3.27
C ARG A 63 9.95 -7.35 4.34
N SER A 64 10.44 -7.83 5.47
CA SER A 64 9.63 -7.91 6.70
C SER A 64 9.83 -6.63 7.50
N ILE A 65 8.73 -6.00 7.90
CA ILE A 65 8.72 -4.85 8.82
C ILE A 65 7.85 -5.18 10.03
N ALA A 66 8.09 -4.51 11.15
CA ALA A 66 7.21 -4.54 12.30
C ALA A 66 6.26 -3.33 12.26
N VAL A 67 5.05 -3.49 12.77
CA VAL A 67 4.06 -2.42 13.00
C VAL A 67 3.48 -2.55 14.40
N VAL A 68 3.13 -1.43 15.03
CA VAL A 68 2.69 -1.42 16.43
C VAL A 68 1.23 -1.88 16.54
N PRO A 69 0.90 -2.90 17.37
CA PRO A 69 -0.48 -3.31 17.57
C PRO A 69 -1.36 -2.23 18.22
N GLY A 70 -2.68 -2.31 18.00
CA GLY A 70 -3.66 -1.39 18.60
C GLY A 70 -3.72 0.00 17.94
N LYS A 71 -3.14 0.12 16.74
CA LYS A 71 -3.19 1.31 15.88
C LYS A 71 -3.77 0.93 14.52
N THR A 72 -4.61 1.79 13.96
CA THR A 72 -5.04 1.64 12.57
C THR A 72 -3.95 2.16 11.65
N TYR A 73 -3.55 1.35 10.68
CA TYR A 73 -2.66 1.75 9.61
C TYR A 73 -3.38 1.76 8.26
N ASN A 74 -3.00 2.70 7.40
CA ASN A 74 -3.24 2.63 5.97
C ASN A 74 -1.95 2.21 5.25
N LEU A 75 -2.00 1.07 4.57
CA LEU A 75 -0.97 0.65 3.62
C LEU A 75 -1.36 1.12 2.23
N ARG A 76 -0.73 2.21 1.78
CA ARG A 76 -0.93 2.72 0.42
C ARG A 76 0.15 2.15 -0.50
N THR A 77 -0.26 1.25 -1.39
CA THR A 77 0.62 0.73 -2.44
C THR A 77 0.44 1.55 -3.70
N VAL A 78 1.53 2.09 -4.23
CA VAL A 78 1.57 2.89 -5.45
C VAL A 78 2.39 2.14 -6.49
N PHE A 79 1.74 1.75 -7.59
CA PHE A 79 2.38 1.16 -8.76
C PHE A 79 2.56 2.23 -9.82
N GLU A 80 3.79 2.45 -10.25
CA GLU A 80 4.07 3.16 -11.49
C GLU A 80 4.10 2.11 -12.62
N THR A 81 3.06 2.12 -13.46
CA THR A 81 3.05 1.30 -14.67
C THR A 81 3.73 2.06 -15.80
N VAL A 82 4.77 1.47 -16.37
CA VAL A 82 5.39 1.95 -17.60
C VAL A 82 5.18 0.88 -18.66
N GLY A 83 4.18 1.08 -19.51
CA GLY A 83 3.84 0.21 -20.63
C GLY A 83 3.85 0.97 -21.95
N ARG A 84 3.97 0.27 -23.09
CA ARG A 84 4.04 0.89 -24.43
C ARG A 84 2.79 1.72 -24.83
N GLN A 85 1.70 1.69 -24.06
CA GLN A 85 0.44 2.37 -24.40
C GLN A 85 -0.27 3.09 -23.26
N ILE A 86 0.09 2.85 -21.99
CA ILE A 86 -0.53 3.55 -20.85
C ILE A 86 0.56 3.75 -19.78
N ASP A 87 0.98 5.00 -19.61
CA ASP A 87 1.63 5.44 -18.38
C ASP A 87 0.52 5.77 -17.37
N GLY A 88 0.65 5.25 -16.15
CA GLY A 88 -0.39 5.38 -15.15
C GLY A 88 0.11 5.05 -13.76
N THR A 89 -0.62 5.57 -12.77
CA THR A 89 -0.37 5.28 -11.36
C THR A 89 -1.57 4.51 -10.83
N VAL A 90 -1.37 3.24 -10.45
CA VAL A 90 -2.38 2.47 -9.72
C VAL A 90 -2.10 2.64 -8.24
N VAL A 91 -3.11 3.03 -7.47
CA VAL A 91 -2.99 3.17 -6.02
C VAL A 91 -4.02 2.30 -5.32
N VAL A 92 -3.55 1.51 -4.36
CA VAL A 92 -4.39 0.62 -3.55
C VAL A 92 -4.14 0.89 -2.07
N ASP A 93 -5.19 1.24 -1.36
CA ASP A 93 -5.18 1.48 0.08
C ASP A 93 -5.73 0.25 0.84
N HIS A 94 -5.06 -0.13 1.93
CA HIS A 94 -5.55 -1.15 2.87
C HIS A 94 -5.52 -0.61 4.29
N LEU A 95 -6.70 -0.44 4.89
CA LEU A 95 -6.78 -0.22 6.33
C LEU A 95 -6.73 -1.54 7.10
N PHE A 96 -5.89 -1.59 8.12
CA PHE A 96 -5.86 -2.70 9.06
C PHE A 96 -5.36 -2.26 10.43
N GLU A 97 -5.72 -3.04 11.45
CA GLU A 97 -5.24 -2.88 12.82
C GLU A 97 -4.42 -4.13 13.17
N PRO A 98 -3.09 -4.01 13.34
CA PRO A 98 -2.25 -5.16 13.63
C PRO A 98 -2.58 -5.74 15.01
N LYS A 99 -2.71 -7.06 15.07
CA LYS A 99 -2.96 -7.81 16.32
C LYS A 99 -1.66 -8.40 16.87
N PRO A 100 -1.48 -8.45 18.20
CA PRO A 100 -0.34 -9.13 18.81
C PRO A 100 -0.24 -10.58 18.34
N GLY A 101 0.95 -11.00 17.92
CA GLY A 101 1.24 -12.38 17.48
C GLY A 101 0.68 -12.77 16.10
N ALA A 102 -0.13 -11.91 15.46
CA ALA A 102 -0.58 -12.14 14.09
C ALA A 102 0.54 -11.88 13.08
N ARG A 103 0.52 -12.63 11.98
CA ARG A 103 1.40 -12.43 10.82
C ARG A 103 0.59 -11.82 9.69
N TYR A 104 1.08 -10.72 9.14
CA TYR A 104 0.48 -10.06 7.99
C TYR A 104 1.32 -10.27 6.75
N GLU A 105 0.68 -10.41 5.60
CA GLU A 105 1.34 -10.46 4.30
C GLU A 105 0.64 -9.48 3.35
N LEU A 106 1.35 -8.48 2.86
CA LEU A 106 0.89 -7.67 1.73
C LEU A 106 1.37 -8.35 0.45
N ARG A 107 0.44 -8.99 -0.25
CA ARG A 107 0.70 -9.74 -1.48
C ARG A 107 0.26 -8.91 -2.68
N MET A 108 1.20 -8.65 -3.58
CA MET A 108 0.95 -7.95 -4.84
C MET A 108 1.02 -8.96 -5.98
N THR A 109 -0.07 -9.13 -6.73
CA THR A 109 -0.14 -10.01 -7.89
C THR A 109 -0.42 -9.20 -9.16
N SER A 110 0.28 -9.54 -10.24
CA SER A 110 0.05 -8.96 -11.58
C SER A 110 -0.38 -10.07 -12.52
N ASN A 111 -1.45 -9.87 -13.28
CA ASN A 111 -1.91 -10.79 -14.31
C ASN A 111 -2.33 -10.01 -15.57
N ARG A 112 -2.91 -10.70 -16.56
CA ARG A 112 -3.39 -10.06 -17.80
C ARG A 112 -4.52 -9.06 -17.57
N ASP A 113 -5.27 -9.25 -16.49
CA ASP A 113 -6.46 -8.47 -16.16
C ASP A 113 -6.14 -7.23 -15.29
N GLY A 114 -4.92 -7.16 -14.74
CA GLY A 114 -4.41 -6.00 -14.03
C GLY A 114 -3.54 -6.34 -12.82
N GLN A 115 -3.45 -5.36 -11.92
CA GLN A 115 -2.73 -5.47 -10.64
C GLN A 115 -3.73 -5.63 -9.51
N ILE A 116 -3.50 -6.63 -8.67
CA ILE A 116 -4.32 -6.90 -7.49
C ILE A 116 -3.39 -6.90 -6.28
N VAL A 117 -3.81 -6.21 -5.22
CA VAL A 117 -3.12 -6.21 -3.93
C VAL A 117 -4.06 -6.77 -2.89
N HIS A 118 -3.56 -7.73 -2.12
CA HIS A 118 -4.24 -8.32 -0.99
C HIS A 118 -3.41 -8.11 0.27
N LEU A 119 -4.07 -7.73 1.35
CA LEU A 119 -3.52 -7.87 2.69
C LEU A 119 -4.07 -9.15 3.30
N LEU A 120 -3.20 -10.02 3.79
CA LEU A 120 -3.56 -11.26 4.44
C LEU A 120 -3.24 -11.16 5.94
N GLU A 121 -4.13 -11.67 6.78
CA GLU A 121 -3.91 -11.93 8.21
C GLU A 121 -3.86 -13.44 8.41
N ASN A 122 -2.72 -13.98 8.86
CA ASN A 122 -2.51 -15.42 9.05
C ASN A 122 -2.93 -16.26 7.83
N GLY A 123 -2.63 -15.76 6.62
CA GLY A 123 -2.95 -16.42 5.35
C GLY A 123 -4.39 -16.22 4.85
N ARG A 124 -5.24 -15.47 5.56
CA ARG A 124 -6.61 -15.14 5.12
C ARG A 124 -6.67 -13.72 4.59
N VAL A 125 -7.23 -13.54 3.39
CA VAL A 125 -7.41 -12.22 2.78
C VAL A 125 -8.32 -11.37 3.66
N LEU A 126 -7.82 -10.21 4.08
CA LEU A 126 -8.61 -9.20 4.77
C LEU A 126 -9.50 -8.45 3.77
N PRO A 127 -10.72 -8.05 4.18
CA PRO A 127 -11.57 -7.23 3.33
C PRO A 127 -10.92 -5.89 3.04
N LEU A 128 -11.07 -5.40 1.81
CA LEU A 128 -10.64 -4.06 1.44
C LEU A 128 -11.44 -3.04 2.25
N ARG A 129 -10.73 -2.23 3.04
CA ARG A 129 -11.27 -1.07 3.74
C ARG A 129 -10.54 0.15 3.20
N ARG A 130 -11.31 1.09 2.63
CA ARG A 130 -10.76 2.34 2.11
C ARG A 130 -10.68 3.37 3.24
N PRO A 131 -9.63 4.20 3.30
CA PRO A 131 -9.66 5.42 4.12
C PRO A 131 -10.89 6.22 3.76
N CYS A 132 -11.51 6.88 4.75
CA CYS A 132 -12.61 7.79 4.46
C CYS A 132 -12.07 8.79 3.43
N LEU A 133 -12.71 8.86 2.26
CA LEU A 133 -12.35 9.85 1.27
C LEU A 133 -12.69 11.20 1.90
N THR A 134 -11.68 11.96 2.35
CA THR A 134 -11.86 13.39 2.47
C THR A 134 -12.22 13.89 1.07
N ASN A 135 -13.20 14.79 0.97
CA ASN A 135 -13.71 15.39 -0.27
C ASN A 135 -12.66 16.27 -0.99
N THR A 136 -11.45 15.77 -1.18
CA THR A 136 -10.50 16.26 -2.16
C THR A 136 -10.54 15.29 -3.32
N THR A 137 -11.16 15.75 -4.39
CA THR A 137 -11.26 15.15 -5.72
C THR A 137 -9.93 14.52 -6.12
N SER A 138 -9.76 13.25 -5.80
CA SER A 138 -8.74 12.41 -6.39
C SER A 138 -9.46 11.51 -7.36
N SER A 139 -9.22 11.75 -8.65
CA SER A 139 -9.68 10.94 -9.76
C SER A 139 -9.11 9.53 -9.61
N TYR A 140 -9.79 8.69 -8.82
CA TYR A 140 -9.50 7.28 -8.66
C TYR A 140 -10.43 6.46 -9.53
N GLY A 141 -9.81 5.56 -10.31
CA GLY A 141 -10.38 4.33 -10.82
C GLY A 141 -11.73 4.46 -11.55
N ARG A 142 -11.68 4.55 -12.88
CA ARG A 142 -12.73 3.89 -13.66
C ARG A 142 -12.70 2.41 -13.28
N GLU A 143 -13.71 1.95 -12.55
CA GLU A 143 -14.27 0.64 -12.87
C GLU A 143 -14.57 0.68 -14.37
N GLN A 144 -13.82 -0.07 -15.16
CA GLN A 144 -14.27 -0.37 -16.51
C GLN A 144 -15.50 -1.26 -16.35
N SER A 145 -16.67 -0.63 -16.32
CA SER A 145 -17.92 -1.31 -16.62
C SER A 145 -17.84 -1.70 -18.10
N VAL A 146 -17.53 -2.97 -18.33
CA VAL A 146 -17.67 -3.59 -19.65
C VAL A 146 -19.17 -3.63 -19.93
N LYS A 147 -19.61 -2.85 -20.93
CA LYS A 147 -20.83 -3.14 -21.69
C LYS A 147 -20.45 -3.94 -22.92
#